data_AF-A0A645F3V6-F1
#
_entry.id   AF-A0A645F3V6-F1
#
_cell.length_a   1.000
_cell.length_b   1.000
_cell.length_c   1.000
_cell.angle_alpha   90.00
_cell.angle_beta   90.00
_cell.angle_gamma   90.00
#
_symmetry.space_group_name_H-M   'P 1'
#
loop_
_entity.id
_entity.type
_entity.pdbx_description
1 polymer ?
#
loop_
_entity_poly.entity_id
_entity_poly.type
_entity_poly.pdbx_seq_one_letter_code
_entity_poly.pdbx_strand_id
1 'polypeptide(L)'
;MCTVIIHVPERAEHATRMLAVRDEDPTRPWDAPGPWWPDEYPEVIGVRDRRANGAWLAEDSPAGRLAIILNRDVLSVPDGSLESRGGIVLASVSGESLPQRPRTAGFNLVEVVGPRAWVTIWDGLRLRREQLEPGVHMISHDEVDDPRTARIVRWLPDYREITQRQGPEMAFEQWAHQWVAVLSASSALGPFDDRAIIRDNHPHGYPTMSLLVCVAEIRAERVQLASAVLPEPGVWAEAPFVLA
;
A
#
# COMPACT_ATOMS: atom_id res chain seq x y z
N MET A 1 -10.41 0.55 -5.05
CA MET A 1 -9.22 1.43 -4.98
C MET A 1 -8.41 1.09 -3.74
N CYS A 2 -7.13 0.77 -3.91
CA CYS A 2 -6.22 0.33 -2.84
C CYS A 2 -6.21 1.27 -1.62
N THR A 3 -5.77 0.74 -0.48
CA THR A 3 -5.65 1.48 0.77
C THR A 3 -4.32 1.15 1.44
N VAL A 4 -3.65 2.16 1.98
CA VAL A 4 -2.45 2.03 2.81
C VAL A 4 -2.71 2.70 4.15
N ILE A 5 -2.38 2.03 5.23
CA ILE A 5 -2.32 2.57 6.59
C ILE A 5 -0.88 2.42 7.04
N ILE A 6 -0.26 3.50 7.50
CA ILE A 6 1.17 3.54 7.82
C ILE A 6 1.40 4.26 9.14
N HIS A 7 2.25 3.68 9.99
CA HIS A 7 2.77 4.30 11.20
C HIS A 7 4.23 4.69 10.98
N VAL A 8 4.48 6.00 11.02
CA VAL A 8 5.81 6.60 10.96
C VAL A 8 6.27 6.89 12.39
N PRO A 9 7.44 6.38 12.82
CA PRO A 9 7.89 6.55 14.19
C PRO A 9 8.43 7.95 14.47
N GLU A 10 8.35 8.40 15.73
CA GLU A 10 8.99 9.65 16.19
C GLU A 10 10.53 9.56 16.20
N ARG A 11 11.07 8.36 16.43
CA ARG A 11 12.48 8.11 16.64
C ARG A 11 13.04 7.21 15.54
N ALA A 12 14.23 7.56 15.03
CA ALA A 12 14.82 6.92 13.86
C ALA A 12 15.23 5.45 14.08
N GLU A 13 15.40 5.02 15.33
CA GLU A 13 15.70 3.63 15.68
C GLU A 13 14.48 2.71 15.64
N HIS A 14 13.27 3.27 15.68
CA HIS A 14 12.04 2.49 15.61
C HIS A 14 11.66 2.23 14.16
N ALA A 15 10.92 1.14 13.93
CA ALA A 15 10.53 0.75 12.59
C ALA A 15 9.30 1.53 12.10
N THR A 16 9.26 1.81 10.80
CA THR A 16 8.01 2.17 10.12
C THR A 16 7.19 0.90 9.95
N ARG A 17 5.89 0.97 10.17
CA ARG A 17 5.01 -0.20 9.99
C ARG A 17 3.81 0.13 9.13
N MET A 18 3.37 -0.81 8.30
CA MET A 18 2.37 -0.56 7.28
C MET A 18 1.43 -1.75 7.09
N LEU A 19 0.14 -1.47 6.94
CA LEU A 19 -0.85 -2.40 6.40
C LEU A 19 -1.36 -1.85 5.07
N ALA A 20 -1.38 -2.70 4.04
CA ALA A 20 -1.83 -2.34 2.71
C ALA A 20 -2.86 -3.33 2.19
N VAL A 21 -3.92 -2.82 1.55
CA VAL A 21 -4.97 -3.60 0.90
C VAL A 21 -4.94 -3.31 -0.59
N ARG A 22 -4.77 -4.37 -1.38
CA ARG A 22 -4.82 -4.31 -2.84
C ARG A 22 -6.25 -4.48 -3.33
N ASP A 23 -6.74 -3.48 -4.04
CA ASP A 23 -7.96 -3.59 -4.83
C ASP A 23 -7.61 -3.68 -6.32
N GLU A 24 -8.06 -4.72 -7.00
CA GLU A 24 -7.85 -4.92 -8.43
C GLU A 24 -9.01 -5.70 -9.05
N ASP A 25 -9.13 -5.66 -10.37
CA ASP A 25 -9.95 -6.60 -11.15
C ASP A 25 -9.59 -8.06 -10.77
N PRO A 26 -10.55 -8.85 -10.21
CA PRO A 26 -10.32 -10.24 -9.83
C PRO A 26 -9.85 -11.15 -10.99
N THR A 27 -10.13 -10.76 -12.23
CA THR A 27 -9.74 -11.51 -13.44
C THR A 27 -8.33 -11.15 -13.93
N ARG A 28 -7.74 -10.06 -13.43
CA ARG A 28 -6.39 -9.64 -13.81
C ARG A 28 -5.37 -10.60 -13.17
N PRO A 29 -4.48 -11.25 -13.93
CA PRO A 29 -3.53 -12.20 -13.36
C PRO A 29 -2.42 -11.48 -12.57
N TRP A 30 -2.11 -11.99 -11.38
CA TRP A 30 -1.07 -11.48 -10.48
C TRP A 30 -0.46 -12.62 -9.66
N ASP A 31 0.70 -12.36 -9.06
CA ASP A 31 1.37 -13.26 -8.12
C ASP A 31 1.55 -12.57 -6.76
N ALA A 32 1.39 -13.34 -5.67
CA ALA A 32 1.65 -12.89 -4.30
C ALA A 32 3.14 -12.45 -4.12
N PRO A 33 3.53 -11.83 -2.98
CA PRO A 33 4.91 -11.44 -2.76
C PRO A 33 5.92 -12.55 -3.06
N GLY A 34 6.91 -12.25 -3.90
CA GLY A 34 7.98 -13.17 -4.27
C GLY A 34 9.05 -12.50 -5.15
N PRO A 35 10.18 -13.20 -5.39
CA PRO A 35 11.31 -12.69 -6.17
C PRO A 35 11.05 -12.84 -7.68
N TRP A 36 10.16 -12.01 -8.22
CA TRP A 36 9.66 -12.19 -9.58
C TRP A 36 10.49 -11.55 -10.70
N TRP A 37 11.50 -10.76 -10.34
CA TRP A 37 12.36 -10.04 -11.28
C TRP A 37 13.86 -10.32 -11.06
N PRO A 38 14.29 -11.60 -11.02
CA PRO A 38 15.64 -11.97 -10.59
C PRO A 38 16.77 -11.40 -11.47
N ASP A 39 16.50 -11.09 -12.73
CA ASP A 39 17.52 -10.59 -13.66
C ASP A 39 17.71 -9.07 -13.58
N GLU A 40 16.63 -8.30 -13.42
CA GLU A 40 16.65 -6.83 -13.41
C GLU A 40 16.71 -6.27 -11.98
N TYR A 41 16.05 -6.95 -11.03
CA TYR A 41 15.92 -6.55 -9.64
C TYR A 41 16.12 -7.76 -8.71
N PRO A 42 17.35 -8.30 -8.59
CA PRO A 42 17.63 -9.56 -7.89
C PRO A 42 17.26 -9.57 -6.40
N GLU A 43 17.35 -8.41 -5.73
CA GLU A 43 17.05 -8.26 -4.30
C GLU A 43 15.57 -7.92 -4.03
N VAL A 44 14.76 -7.76 -5.09
CA VAL A 44 13.39 -7.27 -4.95
C VAL A 44 12.39 -8.40 -4.77
N ILE A 45 11.62 -8.29 -3.69
CA ILE A 45 10.46 -9.13 -3.41
C ILE A 45 9.20 -8.27 -3.54
N GLY A 46 8.18 -8.74 -4.25
CA GLY A 46 6.96 -7.94 -4.41
C GLY A 46 5.78 -8.66 -5.03
N VAL A 47 4.65 -7.97 -5.06
CA VAL A 47 3.41 -8.43 -5.70
C VAL A 47 3.47 -8.11 -7.18
N ARG A 48 3.59 -9.12 -8.03
CA ARG A 48 3.73 -8.94 -9.49
C ARG A 48 2.38 -8.90 -10.19
N ASP A 49 2.18 -7.88 -11.00
CA ASP A 49 1.19 -7.90 -12.08
C ASP A 49 1.74 -8.71 -13.26
N ARG A 50 1.14 -9.86 -13.57
CA ARG A 50 1.63 -10.74 -14.64
C ARG A 50 1.37 -10.21 -16.05
N ARG A 51 0.41 -9.30 -16.21
CA ARG A 51 0.07 -8.69 -17.49
C ARG A 51 1.06 -7.59 -17.86
N ALA A 52 1.42 -6.75 -16.89
CA ALA A 52 2.30 -5.61 -17.11
C ALA A 52 3.76 -5.85 -16.66
N ASN A 53 4.02 -6.98 -16.00
CA ASN A 53 5.30 -7.34 -15.39
C ASN A 53 5.87 -6.26 -14.44
N GLY A 54 4.99 -5.50 -13.78
CA GLY A 54 5.36 -4.49 -12.80
C GLY A 54 4.85 -4.83 -11.40
N ALA A 55 5.24 -4.06 -10.40
CA ALA A 55 4.86 -4.31 -9.02
C ALA A 55 3.68 -3.43 -8.56
N TRP A 56 2.81 -3.98 -7.71
CA TRP A 56 1.88 -3.15 -6.90
C TRP A 56 2.54 -2.66 -5.61
N LEU A 57 3.24 -3.58 -4.93
CA LEU A 57 4.07 -3.36 -3.75
C LEU A 57 5.36 -4.13 -3.96
N ALA A 58 6.50 -3.53 -3.64
CA ALA A 58 7.80 -4.18 -3.67
C ALA A 58 8.68 -3.69 -2.52
N GLU A 59 9.55 -4.55 -2.04
CA GLU A 59 10.58 -4.26 -1.06
C GLU A 59 11.98 -4.64 -1.57
N ASP A 60 12.98 -3.94 -1.07
CA ASP A 60 14.40 -4.27 -1.15
C ASP A 60 14.89 -4.31 0.31
N SER A 61 14.93 -5.53 0.86
CA SER A 61 15.20 -5.76 2.28
C SER A 61 16.59 -5.25 2.69
N PRO A 62 17.68 -5.58 1.97
CA PRO A 62 19.01 -5.05 2.28
C PRO A 62 19.08 -3.51 2.26
N ALA A 63 18.33 -2.86 1.35
CA ALA A 63 18.27 -1.40 1.30
C ALA A 63 17.31 -0.77 2.33
N GLY A 64 16.52 -1.58 3.05
CA GLY A 64 15.52 -1.09 3.99
C GLY A 64 14.41 -0.29 3.30
N ARG A 65 14.07 -0.64 2.05
CA ARG A 65 13.14 0.10 1.20
C ARG A 65 11.87 -0.68 0.93
N LEU A 66 10.75 0.04 0.90
CA LEU A 66 9.48 -0.48 0.42
C LEU A 66 8.77 0.60 -0.39
N ALA A 67 8.19 0.23 -1.52
CA ALA A 67 7.36 1.09 -2.34
C ALA A 67 6.01 0.43 -2.63
N ILE A 68 4.94 1.22 -2.63
CA ILE A 68 3.59 0.78 -2.98
C ILE A 68 2.84 1.88 -3.75
N ILE A 69 2.13 1.48 -4.79
CA ILE A 69 1.36 2.42 -5.63
C ILE A 69 -0.14 2.23 -5.47
N LEU A 70 -0.85 3.36 -5.34
CA LEU A 70 -2.29 3.42 -5.28
C LEU A 70 -2.80 4.18 -6.51
N ASN A 71 -3.90 3.66 -7.07
CA ASN A 71 -4.57 4.33 -8.18
C ASN A 71 -5.16 5.66 -7.71
N ARG A 72 -5.21 6.62 -8.61
CA ARG A 72 -5.84 7.93 -8.40
C ARG A 72 -6.52 8.36 -9.69
N ASP A 73 -7.67 9.00 -9.56
CA ASP A 73 -8.33 9.65 -10.68
C ASP A 73 -7.59 10.94 -11.05
N VAL A 74 -7.39 11.15 -12.35
CA VAL A 74 -6.65 12.30 -12.87
C VAL A 74 -7.59 13.40 -13.30
N LEU A 75 -7.11 14.63 -13.18
CA LEU A 75 -7.77 15.81 -13.76
C LEU A 75 -7.62 15.86 -15.28
N SER A 76 -6.56 15.24 -15.81
CA SER A 76 -6.26 15.14 -17.24
C SER A 76 -5.49 13.87 -17.53
N VAL A 77 -5.85 13.17 -18.61
CA VAL A 77 -5.08 12.01 -19.11
C VAL A 77 -4.01 12.53 -20.08
N PRO A 78 -2.73 12.14 -19.92
CA PRO A 78 -1.70 12.47 -20.91
C PRO A 78 -2.05 11.93 -22.31
N ASP A 79 -1.76 12.70 -23.36
CA ASP A 79 -1.89 12.24 -24.74
C ASP A 79 -0.93 11.06 -25.02
N GLY A 80 -1.44 9.97 -25.61
CA GLY A 80 -0.67 8.80 -26.02
C GLY A 80 -0.93 7.53 -25.20
N SER A 81 -0.15 6.48 -25.46
CA SER A 81 -0.25 5.22 -24.71
C SER A 81 0.37 5.37 -23.32
N LEU A 82 -0.44 5.18 -22.27
CA LEU A 82 0.04 5.23 -20.89
C LEU A 82 0.92 4.02 -20.57
N GLU A 83 2.04 4.28 -19.90
CA GLU A 83 2.89 3.26 -19.30
C GLU A 83 2.22 2.65 -18.05
N SER A 84 2.62 1.42 -17.72
CA SER A 84 2.18 0.77 -16.49
C SER A 84 2.79 1.48 -15.27
N ARG A 85 1.94 1.78 -14.29
CA ARG A 85 2.37 2.25 -12.96
C ARG A 85 3.26 1.24 -12.23
N GLY A 86 3.24 -0.03 -12.60
CA GLY A 86 4.03 -1.05 -11.89
C GLY A 86 5.55 -0.90 -12.03
N GLY A 87 6.04 -0.27 -13.10
CA GLY A 87 7.47 0.04 -13.24
C GLY A 87 7.95 1.13 -12.29
N ILE A 88 7.05 2.05 -11.88
CA ILE A 88 7.35 3.11 -10.90
C ILE A 88 7.72 2.51 -9.54
N VAL A 89 7.03 1.45 -9.13
CA VAL A 89 7.29 0.77 -7.85
C VAL A 89 8.67 0.12 -7.85
N LEU A 90 9.03 -0.57 -8.94
CA LEU A 90 10.34 -1.21 -9.12
C LEU A 90 11.47 -0.16 -9.13
N ALA A 91 11.33 0.90 -9.95
CA ALA A 91 12.30 1.98 -9.99
C ALA A 91 12.48 2.66 -8.62
N SER A 92 11.39 2.93 -7.90
CA SER A 92 11.43 3.56 -6.57
C SER A 92 12.14 2.69 -5.53
N VAL A 93 11.85 1.39 -5.47
CA VAL A 93 12.47 0.50 -4.48
C VAL A 93 13.97 0.34 -4.73
N SER A 94 14.41 0.40 -5.98
CA SER A 94 15.83 0.43 -6.38
C SER A 94 16.51 1.80 -6.22
N GLY A 95 15.80 2.80 -5.70
CA GLY A 95 16.34 4.13 -5.42
C GLY A 95 16.44 5.05 -6.64
N GLU A 96 15.82 4.67 -7.76
CA GLU A 96 15.74 5.53 -8.94
C GLU A 96 14.77 6.70 -8.71
N SER A 97 15.07 7.81 -9.38
CA SER A 97 14.23 9.01 -9.30
C SER A 97 13.07 8.93 -10.28
N LEU A 98 11.87 9.30 -9.85
CA LEU A 98 10.75 9.43 -10.77
C LEU A 98 10.95 10.55 -11.79
N PRO A 99 10.51 10.36 -13.05
CA PRO A 99 10.48 11.44 -14.01
C PRO A 99 9.50 12.53 -13.55
N GLN A 100 9.85 13.80 -13.81
CA GLN A 100 9.02 14.95 -13.43
C GLN A 100 7.63 14.97 -14.09
N ARG A 101 7.49 14.27 -15.22
CA ARG A 101 6.21 14.08 -15.94
C ARG A 101 6.06 12.61 -16.31
N PRO A 102 5.55 11.76 -15.40
CA PRO A 102 5.29 10.36 -15.68
C PRO A 102 4.29 10.22 -16.84
N ARG A 103 4.54 9.27 -17.75
CA ARG A 103 3.61 8.92 -18.83
C ARG A 103 2.56 7.89 -18.38
N THR A 104 2.09 8.02 -17.15
CA THR A 104 1.17 7.07 -16.50
C THR A 104 -0.14 7.76 -16.13
N ALA A 105 -1.17 6.96 -15.86
CA ALA A 105 -2.35 7.44 -15.13
C ALA A 105 -1.94 7.92 -13.71
N GLY A 106 -2.79 8.73 -13.10
CA GLY A 106 -2.56 9.31 -11.78
C GLY A 106 -2.31 8.26 -10.71
N PHE A 107 -1.51 8.64 -9.72
CA PHE A 107 -1.14 7.75 -8.64
C PHE A 107 -0.79 8.49 -7.35
N ASN A 108 -0.89 7.76 -6.25
CA ASN A 108 -0.16 8.05 -5.02
C ASN A 108 0.88 6.94 -4.86
N LEU A 109 2.16 7.29 -4.85
CA LEU A 109 3.26 6.37 -4.55
C LEU A 109 3.68 6.61 -3.09
N VAL A 110 3.54 5.59 -2.25
CA VAL A 110 4.06 5.61 -0.89
C VAL A 110 5.43 4.94 -0.91
N GLU A 111 6.44 5.65 -0.44
CA GLU A 111 7.83 5.21 -0.38
C GLU A 111 8.28 5.21 1.07
N VAL A 112 8.86 4.11 1.54
CA VAL A 112 9.40 3.97 2.89
C VAL A 112 10.88 3.64 2.80
N VAL A 113 11.69 4.35 3.58
CA VAL A 113 13.13 4.10 3.73
C VAL A 113 13.46 4.13 5.22
N GLY A 114 13.62 2.96 5.82
CA GLY A 114 13.77 2.81 7.27
C GLY A 114 12.67 3.54 8.06
N PRO A 115 13.00 4.53 8.91
CA PRO A 115 12.03 5.22 9.78
C PRO A 115 11.30 6.38 9.08
N ARG A 116 11.48 6.57 7.76
CA ARG A 116 10.90 7.71 7.03
C ARG A 116 10.00 7.24 5.91
N ALA A 117 8.93 7.98 5.68
CA ALA A 117 8.01 7.73 4.58
C ALA A 117 7.69 9.01 3.80
N TRP A 118 7.45 8.86 2.51
CA TRP A 118 7.03 9.92 1.60
C TRP A 118 5.82 9.47 0.80
N VAL A 119 5.00 10.43 0.40
CA VAL A 119 3.95 10.23 -0.60
C VAL A 119 4.25 11.13 -1.78
N THR A 120 4.49 10.51 -2.94
CA THR A 120 4.60 11.18 -4.22
C THR A 120 3.27 11.07 -4.96
N ILE A 121 2.67 12.21 -5.28
CA ILE A 121 1.35 12.36 -5.87
C ILE A 121 1.52 12.84 -7.32
N TRP A 122 0.89 12.13 -8.25
CA TRP A 122 0.72 12.53 -9.64
C TRP A 122 -0.77 12.66 -9.97
N ASP A 123 -1.23 13.88 -10.23
CA ASP A 123 -2.65 14.18 -10.53
C ASP A 123 -2.95 14.32 -12.05
N GLY A 124 -1.94 14.06 -12.89
CA GLY A 124 -1.99 14.26 -14.35
C GLY A 124 -1.47 15.62 -14.81
N LEU A 125 -1.23 16.57 -13.90
CA LEU A 125 -0.75 17.92 -14.19
C LEU A 125 0.55 18.24 -13.46
N ARG A 126 0.66 17.85 -12.18
CA ARG A 126 1.79 18.17 -11.30
C ARG A 126 2.21 16.94 -10.50
N LEU A 127 3.52 16.78 -10.39
CA LEU A 127 4.13 15.84 -9.47
C LEU A 127 4.44 16.57 -8.18
N ARG A 128 3.94 16.06 -7.06
CA ARG A 128 4.10 16.65 -5.73
C ARG A 128 4.63 15.58 -4.78
N ARG A 129 5.59 15.91 -3.93
CA ARG A 129 6.12 14.98 -2.93
C ARG A 129 6.03 15.61 -1.56
N GLU A 130 5.50 14.87 -0.60
CA GLU A 130 5.45 15.26 0.80
C GLU A 130 6.02 14.15 1.67
N GLN A 131 6.72 14.54 2.73
CA GLN A 131 7.19 13.61 3.75
C GLN A 131 6.08 13.45 4.79
N LEU A 132 5.83 12.21 5.21
CA LEU A 132 4.91 11.94 6.30
C LEU A 132 5.59 12.29 7.63
N GLU A 133 4.87 13.04 8.46
CA GLU A 133 5.28 13.33 9.83
C GLU A 133 5.14 12.09 10.73
N PRO A 134 5.76 12.06 11.92
CA PRO A 134 5.52 11.00 12.88
C PRO A 134 4.03 10.86 13.24
N GLY A 135 3.54 9.63 13.28
CA GLY A 135 2.15 9.31 13.56
C GLY A 135 1.57 8.23 12.64
N VAL A 136 0.26 8.02 12.74
CA VAL A 136 -0.47 7.10 11.86
C VAL A 136 -1.21 7.90 10.80
N HIS A 137 -1.02 7.47 9.55
CA HIS A 137 -1.62 8.03 8.35
C HIS A 137 -2.36 6.96 7.56
N MET A 138 -3.39 7.37 6.82
CA MET A 138 -4.13 6.52 5.89
C MET A 138 -4.21 7.20 4.53
N ILE A 139 -3.87 6.45 3.49
CA ILE A 139 -3.80 6.90 2.10
C ILE A 139 -4.69 6.00 1.26
N SER A 140 -5.47 6.59 0.36
CA SER A 140 -6.22 5.85 -0.66
C SER A 140 -6.04 6.48 -2.06
N HIS A 141 -7.12 6.92 -2.68
CA HIS A 141 -7.18 7.48 -4.02
C HIS A 141 -7.14 9.02 -4.07
N ASP A 142 -7.35 9.68 -2.93
CA ASP A 142 -7.26 11.14 -2.75
C ASP A 142 -5.91 11.56 -2.10
N GLU A 143 -5.90 12.58 -1.25
CA GLU A 143 -4.72 13.02 -0.48
C GLU A 143 -4.44 12.12 0.74
N VAL A 144 -3.31 12.37 1.41
CA VAL A 144 -3.00 11.77 2.72
C VAL A 144 -4.00 12.26 3.77
N ASP A 145 -4.53 11.34 4.58
CA ASP A 145 -5.49 11.62 5.64
C ASP A 145 -6.73 12.42 5.18
N ASP A 146 -7.14 12.24 3.92
CA ASP A 146 -8.18 13.06 3.30
C ASP A 146 -9.55 12.87 3.97
N PRO A 147 -10.16 13.93 4.56
CA PRO A 147 -11.46 13.84 5.23
C PRO A 147 -12.62 13.60 4.26
N ARG A 148 -12.41 13.66 2.95
CA ARG A 148 -13.42 13.31 1.94
C ARG A 148 -13.52 11.81 1.72
N THR A 149 -12.49 11.04 2.07
CA THR A 149 -12.53 9.58 1.97
C THR A 149 -13.20 8.97 3.21
N ALA A 150 -14.41 8.41 3.05
CA ALA A 150 -15.22 7.89 4.16
C ALA A 150 -14.51 6.84 5.05
N ARG A 151 -13.73 5.92 4.47
CA ARG A 151 -12.95 4.94 5.24
C ARG A 151 -11.81 5.55 6.05
N ILE A 152 -11.19 6.64 5.57
CA ILE A 152 -10.17 7.37 6.33
C ILE A 152 -10.83 7.96 7.57
N VAL A 153 -11.92 8.70 7.39
CA VAL A 153 -12.68 9.31 8.49
C VAL A 153 -13.13 8.26 9.50
N ARG A 154 -13.58 7.09 9.03
CA ARG A 154 -14.09 6.04 9.92
C ARG A 154 -12.98 5.32 10.69
N TRP A 155 -11.88 4.92 10.05
CA TRP A 155 -10.96 3.92 10.62
C TRP A 155 -9.61 4.47 11.06
N LEU A 156 -9.16 5.62 10.53
CA LEU A 156 -7.90 6.24 10.96
C LEU A 156 -7.84 6.51 12.48
N PRO A 157 -8.93 6.96 13.16
CA PRO A 157 -8.92 7.11 14.61
C PRO A 157 -8.63 5.81 15.37
N ASP A 158 -9.22 4.69 14.93
CA ASP A 158 -9.07 3.38 15.58
C ASP A 158 -7.61 2.88 15.45
N TYR A 159 -6.98 3.07 14.28
CA TYR A 159 -5.56 2.76 14.08
C TYR A 159 -4.64 3.66 14.93
N ARG A 160 -4.94 4.96 15.07
CA ARG A 160 -4.20 5.88 15.95
C ARG A 160 -4.30 5.45 17.41
N GLU A 161 -5.50 5.07 17.87
CA GLU A 161 -5.75 4.66 19.25
C GLU A 161 -4.98 3.38 19.61
N ILE A 162 -5.01 2.35 18.75
CA ILE A 162 -4.26 1.12 19.03
C ILE A 162 -2.75 1.37 19.03
N THR A 163 -2.24 2.22 18.14
CA THR A 163 -0.79 2.50 18.06
C THR A 163 -0.29 3.27 19.28
N GLN A 164 -1.09 4.16 19.86
CA GLN A 164 -0.73 4.82 21.13
C GLN A 164 -0.56 3.84 22.30
N ARG A 165 -1.22 2.67 22.23
CA ARG A 165 -1.09 1.60 23.23
C ARG A 165 0.06 0.64 22.93
N GLN A 166 0.68 0.74 21.76
CA GLN A 166 1.77 -0.12 21.32
C GLN A 166 3.11 0.47 21.78
N GLY A 167 3.94 -0.38 22.38
CA GLY A 167 5.34 -0.04 22.62
C GLY A 167 6.16 -0.10 21.32
N PRO A 168 7.24 0.69 21.21
CA PRO A 168 8.09 0.71 20.01
C PRO A 168 8.80 -0.63 19.74
N GLU A 169 9.00 -1.44 20.79
CA GLU A 169 9.67 -2.75 20.74
C GLU A 169 8.69 -3.93 20.59
N MET A 170 7.40 -3.67 20.31
CA MET A 170 6.42 -4.74 20.11
C MET A 170 6.86 -5.66 18.97
N ALA A 171 6.76 -6.99 19.14
CA ALA A 171 7.12 -7.93 18.07
C ALA A 171 6.25 -7.74 16.82
N PHE A 172 6.81 -8.02 15.64
CA PHE A 172 6.14 -7.86 14.35
C PHE A 172 4.78 -8.56 14.29
N GLU A 173 4.73 -9.83 14.71
CA GLU A 173 3.53 -10.66 14.67
C GLU A 173 2.44 -10.13 15.62
N GLN A 174 2.85 -9.65 16.80
CA GLN A 174 1.91 -9.08 17.78
C GLN A 174 1.33 -7.75 17.28
N TRP A 175 2.16 -6.89 16.68
CA TRP A 175 1.71 -5.66 16.06
C TRP A 175 0.76 -5.94 14.89
N ALA A 176 1.17 -6.83 13.98
CA ALA A 176 0.39 -7.19 12.80
C ALA A 176 -0.98 -7.74 13.20
N HIS A 177 -1.03 -8.63 14.19
CA HIS A 177 -2.27 -9.17 14.73
C HIS A 177 -3.23 -8.06 15.22
N GLN A 178 -2.73 -7.04 15.93
CA GLN A 178 -3.56 -5.94 16.42
C GLN A 178 -4.10 -5.04 15.28
N TRP A 179 -3.29 -4.76 14.28
CA TRP A 179 -3.70 -3.96 13.12
C TRP A 179 -4.67 -4.71 12.21
N VAL A 180 -4.45 -6.01 12.03
CA VAL A 180 -5.35 -6.91 11.32
C VAL A 180 -6.66 -7.09 12.09
N ALA A 181 -6.67 -7.03 13.42
CA ALA A 181 -7.91 -7.06 14.19
C ALA A 181 -8.82 -5.85 13.90
N VAL A 182 -8.25 -4.65 13.71
CA VAL A 182 -9.02 -3.46 13.28
C VAL A 182 -9.55 -3.63 11.85
N LEU A 183 -8.72 -4.18 10.94
CA LEU A 183 -9.17 -4.51 9.59
C LEU A 183 -10.32 -5.51 9.61
N SER A 184 -10.22 -6.55 10.44
CA SER A 184 -11.24 -7.57 10.64
C SER A 184 -12.54 -6.95 11.19
N ALA A 185 -12.45 -6.08 12.20
CA ALA A 185 -13.60 -5.34 12.69
C ALA A 185 -14.27 -4.47 11.60
N SER A 186 -13.50 -3.98 10.63
CA SER A 186 -14.07 -3.24 9.49
C SER A 186 -14.96 -4.06 8.57
N SER A 187 -14.80 -5.39 8.55
CA SER A 187 -15.64 -6.31 7.76
C SER A 187 -17.08 -6.46 8.29
N ALA A 188 -17.38 -5.90 9.47
CA ALA A 188 -18.77 -5.79 9.94
C ALA A 188 -19.61 -4.85 9.05
N LEU A 189 -18.96 -3.96 8.29
CA LEU A 189 -19.59 -3.20 7.22
C LEU A 189 -19.71 -4.07 5.97
N GLY A 190 -20.83 -3.97 5.27
CA GLY A 190 -20.99 -4.66 3.99
C GLY A 190 -19.95 -4.19 2.96
N PRO A 191 -19.57 -5.04 1.99
CA PRO A 191 -18.49 -4.75 1.04
C PRO A 191 -18.76 -3.55 0.11
N PHE A 192 -20.01 -3.09 0.04
CA PHE A 192 -20.41 -1.94 -0.77
C PHE A 192 -20.38 -0.61 0.01
N ASP A 193 -20.21 -0.65 1.33
CA ASP A 193 -20.16 0.55 2.17
C ASP A 193 -18.88 1.36 1.86
N ASP A 194 -19.02 2.68 1.74
CA ASP A 194 -17.89 3.57 1.45
C ASP A 194 -16.83 3.60 2.55
N ARG A 195 -17.23 3.23 3.76
CA ARG A 195 -16.35 3.13 4.92
C ARG A 195 -15.64 1.78 4.97
N ALA A 196 -16.02 0.77 4.19
CA ALA A 196 -15.37 -0.53 4.20
C ALA A 196 -13.90 -0.43 3.70
N ILE A 197 -13.00 -1.17 4.35
CA ILE A 197 -11.60 -1.29 3.89
C ILE A 197 -11.48 -2.46 2.91
N ILE A 198 -11.95 -3.65 3.31
CA ILE A 198 -12.14 -4.80 2.41
C ILE A 198 -13.47 -4.60 1.70
N ARG A 199 -13.45 -4.48 0.37
CA ARG A 199 -14.61 -3.98 -0.36
C ARG A 199 -14.74 -4.50 -1.79
N ASP A 200 -15.94 -4.28 -2.31
CA ASP A 200 -16.29 -4.38 -3.72
C ASP A 200 -16.57 -2.98 -4.27
N ASN A 201 -15.79 -2.54 -5.26
CA ASN A 201 -15.93 -1.22 -5.87
C ASN A 201 -16.86 -1.19 -7.09
N HIS A 202 -17.47 -2.31 -7.52
CA HIS A 202 -18.38 -2.34 -8.67
C HIS A 202 -19.56 -1.37 -8.54
N PRO A 203 -20.24 -1.24 -7.37
CA PRO A 203 -21.31 -0.25 -7.21
C PRO A 203 -20.84 1.20 -7.37
N HIS A 204 -19.54 1.44 -7.22
CA HIS A 204 -18.88 2.74 -7.38
C HIS A 204 -18.38 2.98 -8.80
N GLY A 205 -18.66 2.06 -9.73
CA GLY A 205 -18.28 2.17 -11.14
C GLY A 205 -16.86 1.68 -11.47
N TYR A 206 -16.16 1.07 -10.50
CA TYR A 206 -14.81 0.54 -10.71
C TYR A 206 -14.82 -0.99 -10.62
N PRO A 207 -14.36 -1.73 -11.64
CA PRO A 207 -14.39 -3.20 -11.65
C PRO A 207 -13.24 -3.79 -10.81
N THR A 208 -13.15 -3.40 -9.53
CA THR A 208 -12.08 -3.83 -8.63
C THR A 208 -12.62 -4.26 -7.29
N MET A 209 -12.03 -5.30 -6.71
CA MET A 209 -12.36 -5.81 -5.39
C MET A 209 -11.08 -5.99 -4.60
N SER A 210 -11.15 -5.99 -3.26
CA SER A 210 -9.99 -6.30 -2.44
C SER A 210 -9.55 -7.75 -2.67
N LEU A 211 -8.25 -8.00 -2.88
CA LEU A 211 -7.72 -9.33 -3.21
C LEU A 211 -6.62 -9.80 -2.25
N LEU A 212 -5.87 -8.87 -1.67
CA LEU A 212 -4.66 -9.14 -0.90
C LEU A 212 -4.50 -8.11 0.20
N VAL A 213 -4.04 -8.58 1.36
CA VAL A 213 -3.58 -7.73 2.46
C VAL A 213 -2.10 -7.99 2.67
N CYS A 214 -1.30 -6.93 2.76
CA CYS A 214 0.10 -6.99 3.16
C CYS A 214 0.29 -6.26 4.49
N VAL A 215 1.16 -6.78 5.34
CA VAL A 215 1.67 -6.09 6.53
C VAL A 215 3.19 -6.08 6.46
N ALA A 216 3.81 -4.95 6.80
CA ALA A 216 5.25 -4.79 6.71
C ALA A 216 5.83 -4.02 7.90
N GLU A 217 7.00 -4.44 8.36
CA GLU A 217 7.88 -3.67 9.25
C GLU A 217 9.17 -3.31 8.48
N ILE A 218 9.49 -2.03 8.44
CA ILE A 218 10.60 -1.47 7.67
C ILE A 218 11.60 -0.82 8.62
N ARG A 219 12.84 -1.28 8.57
CA ARG A 219 14.02 -0.75 9.27
C ARG A 219 15.09 -0.37 8.24
N ALA A 220 16.17 0.26 8.69
CA ALA A 220 17.21 0.80 7.81
C ALA A 220 17.87 -0.25 6.88
N GLU A 221 17.95 -1.51 7.32
CA GLU A 221 18.67 -2.59 6.60
C GLU A 221 17.85 -3.89 6.57
N ARG A 222 16.54 -3.79 6.83
CA ARG A 222 15.66 -4.95 6.86
C ARG A 222 14.22 -4.55 6.66
N VAL A 223 13.55 -5.29 5.81
CA VAL A 223 12.09 -5.30 5.71
C VAL A 223 11.60 -6.70 6.07
N GLN A 224 10.55 -6.76 6.89
CA GLN A 224 9.76 -7.96 7.10
C GLN A 224 8.41 -7.75 6.44
N LEU A 225 8.08 -8.55 5.42
CA LEU A 225 6.82 -8.50 4.70
C LEU A 225 6.04 -9.80 4.94
N ALA A 226 4.77 -9.68 5.29
CA ALA A 226 3.84 -10.79 5.29
C ALA A 226 2.59 -10.43 4.49
N SER A 227 1.94 -11.42 3.91
CA SER A 227 0.71 -11.19 3.14
C SER A 227 -0.33 -12.29 3.31
N ALA A 228 -1.59 -11.93 3.13
CA ALA A 228 -2.74 -12.84 3.13
C ALA A 228 -3.60 -12.57 1.89
N VAL A 229 -3.68 -13.57 1.02
CA VAL A 229 -4.60 -13.56 -0.14
C VAL A 229 -6.01 -13.83 0.37
N LEU A 230 -6.98 -13.02 -0.03
CA LEU A 230 -8.37 -13.27 0.34
C LEU A 230 -8.88 -14.53 -0.39
N PRO A 231 -9.55 -15.46 0.30
CA PRO A 231 -10.09 -16.66 -0.33
C PRO A 231 -11.22 -16.33 -1.32
N GLU A 232 -11.91 -15.21 -1.10
CA GLU A 232 -12.93 -14.67 -1.98
C GLU A 232 -12.69 -13.15 -2.16
N PRO A 233 -12.67 -12.64 -3.40
CA PRO A 233 -12.53 -11.21 -3.66
C PRO A 233 -13.55 -10.36 -2.89
N GLY A 234 -13.09 -9.28 -2.25
CA GLY A 234 -13.93 -8.34 -1.51
C GLY A 234 -14.53 -8.89 -0.21
N VAL A 235 -14.21 -10.13 0.19
CA VAL A 235 -14.70 -10.75 1.41
C VAL A 235 -13.55 -10.99 2.37
N TRP A 236 -13.64 -10.39 3.56
CA TRP A 236 -12.68 -10.67 4.62
C TRP A 236 -12.96 -12.05 5.21
N ALA A 237 -11.92 -12.86 5.27
CA ALA A 237 -11.88 -14.07 6.06
C ALA A 237 -10.52 -14.12 6.73
N GLU A 238 -10.44 -14.65 7.96
CA GLU A 238 -9.16 -14.85 8.62
C GLU A 238 -8.33 -15.86 7.81
N ALA A 239 -7.43 -15.33 6.99
CA ALA A 239 -6.47 -16.08 6.22
C ALA A 239 -5.10 -16.02 6.92
N PRO A 240 -4.33 -17.12 6.92
CA PRO A 240 -3.00 -17.10 7.49
C PRO A 240 -2.10 -16.17 6.68
N PHE A 241 -1.41 -15.27 7.38
CA PHE A 241 -0.36 -14.45 6.77
C PHE A 241 0.88 -15.31 6.49
N VAL A 242 1.40 -15.21 5.28
CA VAL A 242 2.62 -15.88 4.83
C VAL A 242 3.74 -14.84 4.76
N LEU A 243 4.86 -15.12 5.42
CA LEU A 243 6.08 -14.31 5.31
C LEU A 243 6.66 -14.47 3.90
N ALA A 244 7.07 -13.34 3.31
CA ALA A 244 7.67 -13.27 1.98
C ALA A 244 9.16 -13.67 1.99
#